data_AF-A0A3M1DRD3-F1
#
_entry.id   AF-A0A3M1DRD3-F1
#
_cell.length_a   1.000
_cell.length_b   1.000
_cell.length_c   1.000
_cell.angle_alpha   90.00
_cell.angle_beta   90.00
_cell.angle_gamma   90.00
#
_symmetry.space_group_name_H-M   'P 1'
#
loop_
_entity.id
_entity.type
_entity.pdbx_description
1 polymer ?
#
loop_
_entity_poly.entity_id
_entity_poly.type
_entity_poly.pdbx_seq_one_letter_code
_entity_poly.pdbx_strand_id
1 'polypeptide(L)'
;MPNSPVCVDASFLIRLMESDEAGLPVQLWRRWRAEGRFIVAPALIFYEIVNALCRYVVAGYLMAEQAEEALEALLALGIHFIRRATKPFTSEHCRLPTVSGCRLPTMPITWRLQSDRGPSSGRQTGGFFRL
;
A
#
# COMPACT_ATOMS: atom_id res chain seq x y z
N MET A 1 -16.45 16.52 21.41
CA MET A 1 -15.96 15.11 21.46
C MET A 1 -14.47 15.15 21.22
N PRO A 2 -13.62 14.41 21.96
CA PRO A 2 -12.20 14.43 21.65
C PRO A 2 -11.99 13.90 20.23
N ASN A 3 -11.17 14.61 19.44
CA ASN A 3 -10.81 14.27 18.08
C ASN A 3 -10.01 12.96 18.06
N SER A 4 -10.70 11.82 18.18
CA SER A 4 -10.07 10.52 18.08
C SER A 4 -9.41 10.40 16.71
N PRO A 5 -8.14 9.96 16.63
CA PRO A 5 -7.50 9.71 15.35
C PRO A 5 -8.24 8.62 14.59
N VAL A 6 -8.22 8.72 13.26
CA VAL A 6 -8.79 7.73 12.35
C VAL A 6 -7.64 6.88 11.82
N CYS A 7 -7.63 5.60 12.18
CA CYS A 7 -6.66 4.65 11.63
C CYS A 7 -7.19 4.09 10.31
N VAL A 8 -6.42 4.24 9.23
CA VAL A 8 -6.75 3.70 7.91
C VAL A 8 -5.93 2.45 7.61
N ASP A 9 -6.54 1.54 6.86
CA ASP A 9 -5.93 0.29 6.37
C ASP A 9 -5.59 0.41 4.87
N ALA A 10 -4.72 -0.46 4.37
CA ALA A 10 -4.33 -0.50 2.96
C ALA A 10 -5.55 -0.70 2.04
N SER A 11 -6.51 -1.55 2.43
CA SER A 11 -7.71 -1.80 1.63
C SER A 11 -8.58 -0.55 1.46
N PHE A 12 -8.64 0.33 2.47
CA PHE A 12 -9.34 1.60 2.38
C PHE A 12 -8.63 2.55 1.41
N LEU A 13 -7.31 2.64 1.49
CA LEU A 13 -6.51 3.52 0.63
C LEU A 13 -6.56 3.10 -0.84
N ILE A 14 -6.54 1.81 -1.12
CA ILE A 14 -6.70 1.29 -2.49
C ILE A 14 -8.08 1.69 -3.03
N ARG A 15 -9.14 1.45 -2.25
CA ARG A 15 -10.50 1.87 -2.64
C ARG A 15 -10.63 3.38 -2.79
N LEU A 16 -9.90 4.17 -1.99
CA LEU A 16 -9.88 5.62 -2.11
C LEU A 16 -9.33 6.05 -3.47
N MET A 17 -8.29 5.39 -3.96
CA MET A 17 -7.70 5.66 -5.29
C MET A 17 -8.57 5.18 -6.44
N GLU A 18 -9.29 4.06 -6.26
CA GLU A 18 -10.20 3.51 -7.28
C GLU A 18 -11.55 4.23 -7.35
N SER A 19 -11.90 5.02 -6.32
CA SER A 19 -13.21 5.65 -6.21
C SER A 19 -13.29 6.98 -6.95
N ASP A 20 -14.41 7.20 -7.63
CA ASP A 20 -14.77 8.53 -8.12
C ASP A 20 -15.06 9.50 -6.97
N GLU A 21 -15.17 10.77 -7.33
CA GLU A 21 -15.50 11.91 -6.46
C GLU A 21 -16.73 11.72 -5.55
N ALA A 22 -17.74 11.00 -6.05
CA ALA A 22 -18.95 10.68 -5.31
C ALA A 22 -18.83 9.40 -4.46
N GLY A 23 -17.72 8.67 -4.58
CA GLY A 23 -17.47 7.42 -3.88
C GLY A 23 -17.39 7.61 -2.36
N LEU A 24 -17.94 6.64 -1.62
CA LEU A 24 -17.95 6.68 -0.16
C LEU A 24 -16.54 6.88 0.46
N PRO A 25 -15.45 6.24 -0.01
CA PRO A 25 -14.11 6.48 0.52
C PRO A 25 -13.66 7.93 0.38
N VAL A 26 -13.91 8.56 -0.77
CA VAL A 26 -13.57 9.97 -1.03
C VAL A 26 -14.37 10.90 -0.14
N GLN A 27 -15.67 10.65 0.02
CA GLN A 27 -16.52 11.43 0.93
C GLN A 27 -16.04 11.33 2.39
N LEU A 28 -15.70 10.12 2.85
CA LEU A 28 -15.15 9.90 4.19
C LEU A 28 -13.83 10.63 4.39
N TRP A 29 -12.91 10.51 3.42
CA TRP A 29 -11.62 11.18 3.43
C TRP A 29 -11.78 12.70 3.54
N ARG A 30 -12.61 13.30 2.68
CA ARG A 30 -12.90 14.73 2.69
C ARG A 30 -13.50 15.19 4.00
N ARG A 31 -14.48 14.44 4.53
CA ARG A 31 -15.09 14.76 5.82
C ARG A 31 -14.06 14.75 6.95
N TRP A 32 -13.22 13.73 7.04
CA TRP A 32 -12.19 13.66 8.07
C TRP A 32 -11.18 14.80 7.96
N ARG A 33 -10.80 15.18 6.74
CA ARG A 33 -9.92 16.33 6.48
C ARG A 33 -10.58 17.65 6.87
N ALA A 34 -11.84 17.86 6.51
CA ALA A 34 -12.61 19.07 6.85
C ALA A 34 -12.84 19.20 8.38
N GLU A 35 -13.03 18.08 9.07
CA GLU A 35 -13.14 18.02 10.52
C GLU A 35 -11.78 18.16 11.24
N GLY A 36 -10.67 18.26 10.51
CA GLY A 36 -9.32 18.36 11.08
C GLY A 36 -8.91 17.10 11.85
N ARG A 37 -9.44 15.92 11.48
CA ARG A 37 -9.09 14.67 12.15
C ARG A 37 -7.67 14.25 11.80
N PHE A 38 -6.98 13.70 12.79
CA PHE A 38 -5.66 13.11 12.60
C PHE A 38 -5.81 11.74 11.93
N ILE A 39 -5.39 11.63 10.68
CA ILE A 39 -5.42 10.38 9.92
C ILE A 39 -4.08 9.66 10.09
N VAL A 40 -4.16 8.44 10.58
CA VAL A 40 -2.99 7.62 10.89
C VAL A 40 -3.08 6.26 10.20
N ALA A 41 -1.94 5.62 10.00
CA ALA A 41 -1.89 4.25 9.49
C ALA A 41 -0.83 3.43 10.23
N PRO A 42 -0.96 2.09 10.28
CA PRO A 42 0.12 1.23 10.73
C PRO A 42 1.36 1.40 9.84
N ALA A 43 2.56 1.37 10.41
CA ALA A 43 3.81 1.49 9.63
C ALA A 43 4.00 0.39 8.55
N LEU A 44 3.27 -0.73 8.66
CA LEU A 44 3.31 -1.82 7.67
C LEU A 44 2.48 -1.54 6.42
N ILE A 45 1.68 -0.46 6.40
CA ILE A 45 0.72 -0.19 5.33
C ILE A 45 1.39 -0.07 3.95
N PHE A 46 2.64 0.41 3.89
CA PHE A 46 3.39 0.48 2.63
C PHE A 46 3.59 -0.89 2.00
N TYR A 47 3.94 -1.90 2.80
CA TYR A 47 4.14 -3.25 2.29
C TYR A 47 2.82 -3.87 1.83
N GLU A 48 1.73 -3.56 2.53
CA GLU A 48 0.39 -4.05 2.17
C GLU A 48 -0.12 -3.41 0.88
N ILE A 49 0.08 -2.10 0.71
CA ILE A 49 -0.26 -1.36 -0.53
C ILE A 49 0.57 -1.89 -1.69
N VAL A 50 1.91 -1.94 -1.56
CA VAL A 50 2.80 -2.40 -2.63
C VAL A 50 2.47 -3.84 -3.01
N ASN A 51 2.24 -4.73 -2.04
CA ASN A 51 1.85 -6.10 -2.31
C ASN A 51 0.52 -6.19 -3.08
N ALA A 52 -0.46 -5.36 -2.73
CA ALA A 52 -1.74 -5.32 -3.45
C ALA A 52 -1.57 -4.81 -4.89
N LEU A 53 -0.81 -3.73 -5.10
CA LEU A 53 -0.51 -3.20 -6.43
C LEU A 53 0.26 -4.22 -7.29
N CYS A 54 1.27 -4.89 -6.73
CA CYS A 54 1.97 -5.97 -7.43
C CYS A 54 1.03 -7.09 -7.86
N ARG A 55 0.07 -7.47 -7.02
CA ARG A 55 -0.94 -8.49 -7.37
C ARG A 55 -1.84 -8.03 -8.52
N TYR A 56 -2.22 -6.75 -8.57
CA TYR A 56 -2.97 -6.20 -9.70
C TYR A 56 -2.18 -6.18 -11.00
N VAL A 57 -0.87 -5.87 -10.94
CA VAL A 57 0.01 -5.96 -12.11
C VAL A 57 0.14 -7.39 -12.60
N VAL A 58 0.42 -8.35 -11.69
CA VAL A 58 0.55 -9.78 -12.05
C VAL A 58 -0.76 -10.34 -12.61
N ALA A 59 -1.91 -9.88 -12.12
CA ALA A 59 -3.22 -10.28 -12.63
C ALA A 59 -3.62 -9.55 -13.94
N GLY A 60 -2.83 -8.58 -14.40
CA GLY A 60 -3.10 -7.82 -15.63
C GLY A 60 -4.15 -6.73 -15.50
N TYR A 61 -4.55 -6.35 -14.27
CA TYR A 61 -5.48 -5.25 -14.03
C TYR A 61 -4.83 -3.86 -14.12
N LEU A 62 -3.53 -3.78 -13.86
CA LEU A 62 -2.73 -2.56 -13.96
C LEU A 62 -1.45 -2.83 -14.73
N MET A 63 -0.96 -1.82 -15.43
CA MET A 63 0.43 -1.78 -15.92
C MET A 63 1.37 -1.42 -14.77
N ALA A 64 2.64 -1.76 -14.88
CA ALA A 64 3.64 -1.48 -13.83
C ALA A 64 3.75 0.03 -13.58
N GLU A 65 3.73 0.83 -14.64
CA GLU A 65 3.80 2.29 -14.60
C GLU A 65 2.59 2.88 -13.85
N GLN A 66 1.38 2.34 -14.09
CA GLN A 66 0.17 2.76 -13.38
C GLN A 66 0.21 2.42 -11.89
N ALA A 67 0.83 1.29 -11.53
CA ALA A 67 1.03 0.92 -10.14
C ALA A 67 2.04 1.84 -9.44
N GLU A 68 3.10 2.27 -10.14
CA GLU A 68 4.06 3.25 -9.62
C GLU A 68 3.40 4.61 -9.40
N GLU A 69 2.66 5.12 -10.39
CA GLU A 69 1.89 6.37 -10.26
C GLU A 69 0.89 6.33 -9.10
N ALA A 70 0.17 5.22 -8.94
CA ALA A 70 -0.78 5.04 -7.84
C ALA A 70 -0.07 5.03 -6.47
N LEU A 71 1.11 4.41 -6.39
CA LEU A 71 1.91 4.42 -5.17
C LEU A 71 2.38 5.84 -4.83
N GLU A 72 2.92 6.58 -5.79
CA GLU A 72 3.34 7.97 -5.59
C GLU A 72 2.20 8.87 -5.11
N ALA A 73 1.01 8.74 -5.71
CA ALA A 73 -0.18 9.46 -5.30
C ALA A 73 -0.60 9.13 -3.86
N LEU A 74 -0.55 7.86 -3.47
CA LEU A 74 -0.85 7.42 -2.10
C LEU A 74 0.16 7.98 -1.08
N LEU A 75 1.45 8.00 -1.42
CA LEU A 75 2.50 8.57 -0.56
C LEU A 75 2.31 10.08 -0.34
N ALA A 76 1.76 10.78 -1.35
CA ALA A 76 1.50 12.22 -1.29
C ALA A 76 0.29 12.60 -0.40
N LEU A 77 -0.52 11.64 0.05
CA LEU A 77 -1.70 11.91 0.89
C LEU A 77 -1.38 12.46 2.29
N GLY A 78 -0.12 12.42 2.72
CA GLY A 78 0.32 13.00 4.00
C GLY A 78 -0.21 12.25 5.22
N ILE A 79 -0.21 10.91 5.17
CA ILE A 79 -0.68 10.04 6.26
C ILE A 79 0.42 9.91 7.34
N HIS A 80 0.03 9.96 8.61
CA HIS A 80 0.97 9.75 9.71
C HIS A 80 1.10 8.28 10.07
N PHE A 81 2.34 7.76 10.07
CA PHE A 81 2.59 6.36 10.39
C PHE A 81 2.81 6.15 11.87
N ILE A 82 1.98 5.31 12.48
CA ILE A 82 2.18 4.84 13.84
C ILE A 82 2.98 3.55 13.76
N ARG A 83 4.20 3.59 14.29
CA ARG A 83 4.98 2.39 14.53
C ARG A 83 4.42 1.70 15.77
N ARG A 84 4.20 0.38 15.68
CA ARG A 84 3.90 -0.41 16.88
C ARG A 84 5.04 -0.18 17.88
N ALA A 85 4.70 0.14 19.12
CA ALA A 85 5.68 0.08 20.20
C ALA A 85 6.17 -1.37 20.28
N THR A 86 7.35 -1.64 19.71
CA THR A 86 7.99 -2.92 19.90
C THR A 86 8.38 -2.96 21.37
N LYS A 87 7.76 -3.86 22.14
CA LYS A 87 8.40 -4.32 23.38
C LYS A 87 9.83 -4.72 22.98
N PRO A 88 10.86 -4.39 23.79
CA PRO A 88 12.21 -4.85 23.49
C PRO A 88 12.13 -6.36 23.21
N PHE A 89 12.71 -6.77 22.10
CA PHE A 89 12.72 -8.17 21.69
C PHE A 89 13.47 -8.97 22.75
N THR A 90 12.73 -9.55 23.71
CA THR A 90 13.28 -10.47 24.70
C THR A 90 13.12 -11.88 24.16
N SER A 91 14.18 -12.67 24.27
CA SER A 91 14.26 -14.07 23.80
C SER A 91 13.16 -14.98 24.36
N GLU A 92 12.48 -14.58 25.43
CA GLU A 92 11.42 -15.34 26.11
C GLU A 92 10.12 -15.48 25.29
N HIS A 93 9.88 -14.63 24.29
CA HIS A 93 8.65 -14.67 23.46
C HIS A 93 8.83 -15.44 22.15
N CYS A 94 10.05 -15.92 21.84
CA CYS A 94 10.31 -16.72 20.65
C CYS A 94 10.04 -18.21 20.94
N ARG A 95 8.78 -18.55 21.21
CA ARG A 95 8.28 -19.92 20.98
C ARG A 95 7.58 -19.93 19.63
N LEU A 96 8.37 -19.92 18.56
CA LEU A 96 7.91 -20.50 17.31
C LEU A 96 7.59 -21.97 17.62
N PRO A 97 6.45 -22.53 17.16
CA PRO A 97 6.32 -23.98 17.15
C PRO A 97 7.51 -24.51 16.35
N THR A 98 8.37 -25.26 17.02
CA THR A 98 9.44 -26.02 16.38
C THR A 98 8.78 -27.05 15.48
N VAL A 99 8.47 -26.66 14.25
CA VAL A 99 8.27 -27.62 13.18
C VAL A 99 9.67 -28.12 12.86
N SER A 100 10.05 -29.28 13.42
CA SER A 100 11.32 -29.91 13.13
C SER A 100 11.41 -30.17 11.63
N GLY A 101 12.15 -29.32 10.90
CA GLY A 101 12.41 -29.56 9.47
C GLY A 101 12.54 -28.34 8.56
N CYS A 102 12.15 -27.12 8.99
CA CYS A 102 12.25 -25.96 8.11
C CYS A 102 13.62 -25.28 8.19
N ARG A 103 14.54 -25.67 7.30
CA ARG A 103 15.67 -24.81 6.90
C ARG A 103 15.10 -23.57 6.22
N LEU A 104 15.27 -22.40 6.84
CA LEU A 104 15.01 -21.12 6.16
C LEU A 104 15.96 -21.00 4.97
N PRO A 105 15.48 -20.74 3.74
CA PRO A 105 16.37 -20.35 2.66
C PRO A 105 16.89 -18.93 2.93
N THR A 106 18.17 -18.80 3.19
CA THR A 106 18.89 -17.54 3.02
C THR A 106 18.88 -17.20 1.54
N MET A 107 18.01 -16.29 1.13
CA MET A 107 18.06 -15.69 -0.20
C MET A 107 18.33 -14.19 -0.07
N PRO A 108 19.37 -13.68 -0.75
CA PRO A 108 19.60 -12.25 -0.87
C PRO A 108 18.56 -11.67 -1.84
N ILE A 109 17.78 -10.69 -1.39
CA ILE A 109 16.89 -9.92 -2.25
C ILE A 109 17.78 -9.07 -3.17
N THR A 110 18.02 -9.54 -4.39
CA THR A 110 18.47 -8.71 -5.50
C THR A 110 17.31 -8.61 -6.47
N TRP A 111 16.63 -7.46 -6.46
CA TRP A 111 15.68 -7.11 -7.51
C TRP A 111 16.47 -6.85 -8.79
N ARG A 112 16.46 -7.80 -9.72
CA ARG A 112 16.91 -7.59 -11.11
C ARG A 112 15.65 -7.54 -11.98
N LEU A 113 15.18 -6.34 -12.25
CA LEU A 113 14.19 -6.07 -13.29
C LEU A 113 14.89 -6.39 -14.62
N GLN A 114 14.50 -7.48 -15.29
CA GLN A 114 15.02 -7.85 -16.60
C GLN A 114 13.93 -7.53 -17.62
N SER A 115 13.89 -6.27 -18.07
CA SER A 115 13.03 -5.81 -19.14
C SER A 115 13.64 -6.19 -20.48
N ASP A 116 13.30 -7.39 -20.97
CA ASP A 116 13.48 -7.75 -22.38
C ASP A 116 12.10 -7.91 -23.01
N ARG A 117 11.65 -6.88 -23.74
CA ARG A 117 10.86 -7.02 -24.97
C ARG A 117 10.84 -5.70 -25.74
N GLY A 118 11.44 -5.73 -26.92
CA GLY A 118 11.42 -4.68 -27.94
C GLY A 118 10.05 -4.52 -28.63
N PRO A 119 9.98 -3.71 -29.70
CA PRO A 119 8.93 -2.70 -29.86
C PRO A 119 7.73 -3.20 -30.67
N SER A 120 6.53 -2.76 -30.29
CA SER A 120 5.36 -2.80 -31.18
C SER A 120 4.34 -1.71 -30.84
N SER A 121 4.38 -0.65 -31.65
CA SER A 121 3.24 0.07 -32.22
C SER A 121 2.01 0.37 -31.36
N GLY A 122 1.89 1.66 -30.99
CA GLY A 122 0.68 2.47 -31.19
C GLY A 122 -0.67 1.95 -30.69
N ARG A 123 -1.12 2.48 -29.55
CA ARG A 123 -2.51 2.91 -29.35
C ARG A 123 -2.59 3.93 -28.20
N GLN A 124 -3.07 5.12 -28.52
CA GLN A 124 -3.59 6.08 -27.57
C GLN A 124 -4.87 5.53 -26.95
N THR A 125 -4.98 5.56 -25.62
CA THR A 125 -6.26 5.76 -24.92
C THR A 125 -6.01 6.27 -23.51
N GLY A 126 -6.54 7.47 -23.24
CA GLY A 126 -7.21 7.81 -21.97
C GLY A 126 -6.35 7.87 -20.72
N GLY A 127 -5.84 9.06 -20.41
CA GLY A 127 -5.34 9.39 -19.08
C GLY A 127 -6.43 9.19 -18.03
N PHE A 128 -6.14 8.37 -17.03
CA PHE A 128 -6.94 8.24 -15.83
C PHE A 128 -5.95 8.29 -14.66
N PHE A 129 -6.08 9.38 -13.89
CA PHE A 129 -5.43 9.77 -12.62
C PHE A 129 -5.10 11.26 -12.74
N ARG A 130 -6.13 12.10 -12.57
CA ARG A 130 -5.96 13.47 -12.11
C ARG A 130 -6.64 13.56 -10.75
N LEU A 131 -5.81 13.65 -9.71
CA LEU A 131 -6.20 14.25 -8.43
C LEU A 131 -6.30 15.78 -8.59
#